data_AF-A0A1L3MQ91-F1
#
_entry.id   AF-A0A1L3MQ91-F1
#
_cell.length_a   1.000
_cell.length_b   1.000
_cell.length_c   1.000
_cell.angle_alpha   90.00
_cell.angle_beta   90.00
_cell.angle_gamma   90.00
#
_symmetry.space_group_name_H-M   'P 1'
#
loop_
_entity.id
_entity.type
_entity.pdbx_description
1 polymer ?
#
loop_
_entity_poly.entity_id
_entity_poly.type
_entity_poly.pdbx_seq_one_letter_code
_entity_poly.pdbx_strand_id
1 'polypeptide(L)'
;MVGKRKRFIVLLCALLFSISFFISYSVQARSLGYKWSPVVTSVKFDCLFNTTWTNATKAGMTAWNSVSSDKPMSCTSNGSSSNNDISATLKSDNYIAKMFPSTSYSTVYGNVFNSADIVFNTKHSFAVGQVSGKYDIQSVATHELGHALGIAHCHDDPNSHVSGDTSYTMYNYSYTNSIAPRTLTTYDKNAKLSLY
;
A
#
# COMPACT_ATOMS: atom_id res chain seq x y z
N MET A 1 -44.83 -38.35 15.51
CA MET A 1 -44.42 -36.91 15.53
C MET A 1 -42.93 -36.67 15.84
N VAL A 2 -42.21 -37.59 16.47
CA VAL A 2 -40.80 -37.40 16.91
C VAL A 2 -39.79 -37.32 15.76
N GLY A 3 -40.00 -38.01 14.64
CA GLY A 3 -39.04 -38.05 13.52
C GLY A 3 -38.94 -36.75 12.69
N LYS A 4 -40.02 -35.96 12.58
CA LYS A 4 -40.01 -34.70 11.82
C LYS A 4 -39.24 -33.59 12.55
N ARG A 5 -39.31 -33.56 13.89
CA ARG A 5 -38.57 -32.61 14.74
C ARG A 5 -37.06 -32.84 14.70
N LYS A 6 -36.61 -34.11 14.71
CA LYS A 6 -35.19 -34.47 14.58
C LYS A 6 -34.60 -34.06 13.22
N ARG A 7 -35.36 -34.27 12.12
CA ARG A 7 -34.95 -33.84 10.77
C ARG A 7 -34.84 -32.31 10.63
N PHE A 8 -35.77 -31.58 11.25
CA PHE A 8 -35.75 -30.11 11.24
C PHE A 8 -34.53 -29.55 11.98
N ILE A 9 -34.18 -30.13 13.14
CA ILE A 9 -33.00 -29.71 13.93
C ILE A 9 -31.69 -29.99 13.16
N VAL A 10 -31.57 -31.14 12.49
CA VAL A 10 -30.37 -31.48 11.70
C VAL A 10 -30.20 -30.51 10.53
N LEU A 11 -31.28 -30.14 9.83
CA LEU A 11 -31.23 -29.16 8.73
C LEU A 11 -30.88 -27.75 9.23
N LEU A 12 -31.40 -27.35 10.39
CA LEU A 12 -31.06 -26.06 11.02
C LEU A 12 -29.58 -26.01 11.42
N CYS A 13 -29.04 -27.08 12.01
CA CYS A 13 -27.62 -27.16 12.36
C CYS A 13 -26.72 -27.17 11.11
N ALA A 14 -27.11 -27.85 10.03
CA ALA A 14 -26.36 -27.83 8.77
C ALA A 14 -26.38 -26.45 8.10
N LEU A 15 -27.49 -25.71 8.19
CA LEU A 15 -27.60 -24.32 7.72
C LEU A 15 -26.72 -23.37 8.55
N LEU A 16 -26.73 -23.50 9.88
CA LEU A 16 -25.89 -22.68 10.77
C LEU A 16 -24.39 -23.00 10.61
N PHE A 17 -24.04 -24.27 10.38
CA PHE A 17 -22.66 -24.68 10.09
C PHE A 17 -22.17 -24.13 8.73
N SER A 18 -23.04 -24.04 7.73
CA SER A 18 -22.71 -23.46 6.43
C SER A 18 -22.64 -21.93 6.45
N ILE A 19 -23.48 -21.25 7.24
CA ILE A 19 -23.39 -19.79 7.45
C ILE A 19 -22.08 -19.41 8.19
N SER A 20 -21.60 -20.27 9.09
CA SER A 20 -20.36 -20.04 9.86
C SER A 20 -19.08 -20.14 9.02
N PHE A 21 -19.14 -20.72 7.82
CA PHE A 21 -17.97 -20.90 6.92
C PHE A 21 -17.73 -19.71 5.98
N PHE A 22 -18.58 -18.68 6.00
CA PHE A 22 -18.48 -17.51 5.13
C PHE A 22 -18.21 -16.19 5.86
N ILE A 23 -17.80 -16.23 7.14
CA ILE A 23 -17.30 -15.01 7.80
C ILE A 23 -15.84 -14.81 7.37
N SER A 24 -15.67 -14.30 6.15
CA SER A 24 -14.41 -13.67 5.76
C SER A 24 -14.27 -12.40 6.60
N TYR A 25 -13.41 -12.44 7.62
CA TYR A 25 -12.95 -11.22 8.26
C TYR A 25 -12.16 -10.41 7.22
N SER A 26 -12.81 -9.46 6.57
CA SER A 26 -12.10 -8.46 5.78
C SER A 26 -11.40 -7.53 6.77
N VAL A 27 -10.07 -7.61 6.83
CA VAL A 27 -9.28 -6.58 7.49
C VAL A 27 -9.59 -5.28 6.76
N GLN A 28 -10.19 -4.32 7.46
CA GLN A 28 -10.55 -3.05 6.86
C GLN A 28 -9.28 -2.29 6.49
N ALA A 29 -9.24 -1.79 5.26
CA ALA A 29 -8.18 -0.93 4.80
C ALA A 29 -8.02 0.29 5.72
N ARG A 30 -6.79 0.55 6.17
CA ARG A 30 -6.49 1.70 7.02
C ARG A 30 -6.08 2.89 6.16
N SER A 31 -6.53 4.08 6.54
CA SER A 31 -6.18 5.34 5.88
C SER A 31 -5.27 6.18 6.77
N LEU A 32 -4.37 6.94 6.14
CA LEU A 32 -3.58 7.98 6.80
C LEU A 32 -4.43 9.21 7.21
N GLY A 33 -5.71 9.26 6.81
CA GLY A 33 -6.63 10.35 7.12
C GLY A 33 -6.58 11.53 6.14
N TYR A 34 -5.84 11.39 5.04
CA TYR A 34 -5.76 12.33 3.94
C TYR A 34 -5.62 11.57 2.60
N LYS A 35 -6.09 12.20 1.52
CA LYS A 35 -6.06 11.64 0.16
C LYS A 35 -5.92 12.73 -0.89
N TRP A 36 -5.65 12.37 -2.14
CA TRP A 36 -5.59 13.35 -3.22
C TRP A 36 -6.98 13.92 -3.50
N SER A 37 -7.08 15.25 -3.63
CA SER A 37 -8.34 15.92 -3.94
C SER A 37 -8.98 15.36 -5.21
N PRO A 38 -10.33 15.28 -5.31
CA PRO A 38 -11.01 14.84 -6.53
C PRO A 38 -10.59 15.60 -7.80
N VAL A 39 -10.17 16.86 -7.68
CA VAL A 39 -9.71 17.68 -8.82
C VAL A 39 -8.37 17.24 -9.40
N VAL A 40 -7.56 16.51 -8.62
CA VAL A 40 -6.30 15.93 -9.11
C VAL A 40 -6.64 14.71 -9.95
N THR A 41 -6.40 14.78 -11.25
CA THR A 41 -6.73 13.69 -12.18
C THR A 41 -5.60 12.68 -12.36
N SER A 42 -4.37 13.05 -12.05
CA SER A 42 -3.19 12.18 -12.05
C SER A 42 -2.17 12.68 -11.04
N VAL A 43 -1.43 11.76 -10.42
CA VAL A 43 -0.35 12.09 -9.48
C VAL A 43 0.97 11.90 -10.21
N LYS A 44 1.73 12.97 -10.34
CA LYS A 44 3.01 12.98 -11.07
C LYS A 44 4.14 13.15 -10.06
N PHE A 45 5.13 12.28 -10.17
CA PHE A 45 6.32 12.31 -9.33
C PHE A 45 7.56 12.60 -10.16
N ASP A 46 8.44 13.48 -9.70
CA ASP A 46 9.76 13.61 -10.29
C ASP A 46 10.67 12.49 -9.74
N CYS A 47 11.03 11.52 -10.60
CA CYS A 47 11.81 10.35 -10.21
C CYS A 47 13.31 10.62 -10.39
N LEU A 48 13.97 11.04 -9.31
CA LEU A 48 15.31 11.64 -9.28
C LEU A 48 16.43 10.62 -9.01
N PHE A 49 16.45 9.52 -9.76
CA PHE A 49 17.51 8.50 -9.70
C PHE A 49 17.70 7.78 -11.03
N ASN A 50 18.66 6.86 -11.08
CA ASN A 50 19.04 6.12 -12.28
C ASN A 50 17.86 5.37 -12.92
N THR A 51 17.97 5.08 -14.22
CA THR A 51 16.92 4.43 -15.01
C THR A 51 16.46 3.08 -14.44
N THR A 52 17.36 2.30 -13.84
CA THR A 52 17.01 1.01 -13.23
C THR A 52 16.02 1.18 -12.08
N TRP A 53 16.30 2.12 -11.16
CA TRP A 53 15.40 2.43 -10.05
C TRP A 53 14.11 3.10 -10.54
N THR A 54 14.18 3.93 -11.59
CA THR A 54 13.01 4.54 -12.23
C THR A 54 12.08 3.50 -12.83
N ASN A 55 12.62 2.49 -13.51
CA ASN A 55 11.82 1.40 -14.05
C ASN A 55 11.20 0.53 -12.95
N ALA A 56 11.95 0.23 -11.89
CA ALA A 56 11.43 -0.50 -10.73
C ALA A 56 10.30 0.26 -10.02
N THR A 57 10.45 1.57 -9.83
CA THR A 57 9.42 2.44 -9.24
C THR A 57 8.18 2.51 -10.14
N LYS A 58 8.36 2.68 -11.45
CA LYS A 58 7.26 2.64 -12.42
C LYS A 58 6.50 1.31 -12.40
N ALA A 59 7.18 0.18 -12.18
CA ALA A 59 6.50 -1.11 -12.03
C ALA A 59 5.59 -1.14 -10.79
N GLY A 60 6.00 -0.54 -9.68
CA GLY A 60 5.14 -0.33 -8.51
C GLY A 60 3.94 0.59 -8.79
N MET A 61 4.16 1.70 -9.51
CA MET A 61 3.09 2.59 -9.98
C MET A 61 2.08 1.83 -10.85
N THR A 62 2.55 1.02 -11.80
CA THR A 62 1.71 0.17 -12.66
C THR A 62 0.86 -0.79 -11.83
N ALA A 63 1.43 -1.40 -10.79
CA ALA A 63 0.68 -2.29 -9.90
C ALA A 63 -0.53 -1.56 -9.29
N TRP A 64 -0.31 -0.37 -8.73
CA TRP A 64 -1.39 0.45 -8.17
C TRP A 64 -2.38 0.96 -9.23
N ASN A 65 -1.89 1.43 -10.38
CA ASN A 65 -2.72 1.92 -11.48
C ASN A 65 -3.62 0.82 -12.06
N SER A 66 -3.24 -0.46 -11.94
CA SER A 66 -4.08 -1.58 -12.38
C SER A 66 -5.31 -1.83 -11.51
N VAL A 67 -5.35 -1.30 -10.28
CA VAL A 67 -6.45 -1.51 -9.34
C VAL A 67 -7.66 -0.62 -9.65
N SER A 68 -7.43 0.65 -9.98
CA SER A 68 -8.46 1.59 -10.44
C SER A 68 -7.83 2.70 -11.28
N SER A 69 -8.65 3.29 -12.15
CA SER A 69 -8.28 4.44 -12.99
C SER A 69 -8.19 5.75 -12.20
N ASP A 70 -8.56 5.75 -10.92
CA ASP A 70 -8.48 6.94 -10.09
C ASP A 70 -7.06 7.18 -9.58
N LYS A 71 -6.65 8.45 -9.65
CA LYS A 71 -5.32 8.94 -9.24
C LYS A 71 -4.18 8.10 -9.82
N PRO A 72 -4.11 7.90 -11.15
CA PRO A 72 -3.02 7.19 -11.76
C PRO A 72 -1.69 7.90 -11.45
N MET A 73 -0.70 7.12 -11.02
CA MET A 73 0.64 7.59 -10.70
C MET A 73 1.57 7.46 -11.90
N SER A 74 2.45 8.43 -12.10
CA SER A 74 3.48 8.38 -13.15
C SER A 74 4.75 9.10 -12.74
N CYS A 75 5.90 8.63 -13.24
CA CYS A 75 7.15 9.39 -13.15
C CYS A 75 7.23 10.42 -14.27
N THR A 76 7.59 11.65 -13.91
CA THR A 76 8.10 12.70 -14.79
C THR A 76 9.61 12.83 -14.62
N SER A 77 10.24 13.44 -15.63
CA SER A 77 11.69 13.70 -15.68
C SER A 77 11.98 15.19 -15.74
N ASN A 78 11.08 16.03 -15.21
CA ASN A 78 11.21 17.48 -15.38
C ASN A 78 12.15 18.10 -14.34
N GLY A 79 12.49 17.39 -13.27
CA GLY A 79 13.42 17.86 -12.22
C GLY A 79 13.08 19.27 -11.73
N SER A 80 11.79 19.62 -11.77
CA SER A 80 11.29 21.00 -11.69
C SER A 80 10.22 21.18 -10.63
N SER A 81 9.66 20.10 -10.07
CA SER A 81 8.78 20.23 -8.92
C SER A 81 9.59 20.17 -7.64
N SER A 82 9.38 21.13 -6.73
CA SER A 82 9.86 21.03 -5.35
C SER A 82 9.01 20.08 -4.48
N ASN A 83 8.11 19.30 -5.10
CA ASN A 83 7.01 18.58 -4.49
C ASN A 83 6.71 17.32 -5.32
N ASN A 84 6.44 16.19 -4.67
CA ASN A 84 6.29 14.86 -5.28
C ASN A 84 7.60 14.28 -5.82
N ASP A 85 8.68 14.46 -5.09
CA ASP A 85 9.98 13.92 -5.48
C ASP A 85 10.13 12.48 -4.99
N ILE A 86 10.64 11.60 -5.84
CA ILE A 86 11.12 10.28 -5.42
C ILE A 86 12.63 10.26 -5.60
N SER A 87 13.35 10.20 -4.47
CA SER A 87 14.81 10.38 -4.45
C SER A 87 15.50 9.34 -3.56
N ALA A 88 16.81 9.24 -3.69
CA ALA A 88 17.66 8.39 -2.85
C ALA A 88 18.77 9.23 -2.25
N THR A 89 18.88 9.26 -0.92
CA THR A 89 19.91 10.02 -0.22
C THR A 89 20.25 9.39 1.13
N LEU A 90 21.42 9.73 1.67
CA LEU A 90 21.85 9.23 2.97
C LEU A 90 21.06 9.93 4.07
N LYS A 91 20.49 9.16 5.00
CA LYS A 91 19.77 9.68 6.16
C LYS A 91 20.34 9.10 7.44
N SER A 92 20.35 9.91 8.50
CA SER A 92 20.80 9.50 9.84
C SER A 92 19.88 8.45 10.45
N ASP A 93 18.58 8.60 10.21
CA ASP A 93 17.52 7.70 10.68
C ASP A 93 17.68 6.29 10.11
N ASN A 94 16.99 5.33 10.73
CA ASN A 94 17.09 3.90 10.38
C ASN A 94 15.99 3.40 9.43
N TYR A 95 15.08 4.27 8.96
CA TYR A 95 14.05 3.84 8.01
C TYR A 95 14.68 3.38 6.67
N ILE A 96 14.03 2.43 5.99
CA ILE A 96 14.48 1.89 4.70
C ILE A 96 14.13 2.88 3.58
N ALA A 97 12.84 3.21 3.47
CA ALA A 97 12.34 4.36 2.76
C ALA A 97 11.23 5.01 3.60
N LYS A 98 10.79 6.20 3.18
CA LYS A 98 9.68 6.90 3.83
C LYS A 98 9.01 7.87 2.88
N MET A 99 7.68 7.85 2.88
CA MET A 99 6.83 8.90 2.30
C MET A 99 6.66 10.07 3.28
N PHE A 100 6.86 11.29 2.80
CA PHE A 100 6.71 12.56 3.49
C PHE A 100 5.54 13.34 2.88
N PRO A 101 4.39 13.40 3.58
CA PRO A 101 3.22 14.08 3.08
C PRO A 101 3.29 15.58 3.38
N SER A 102 2.88 16.42 2.43
CA SER A 102 2.43 17.79 2.69
C SER A 102 0.92 17.82 2.54
N THR A 103 0.21 18.31 3.56
CA THR A 103 -1.26 18.28 3.59
C THR A 103 -1.86 19.65 3.88
N SER A 104 -3.10 19.84 3.46
CA SER A 104 -3.93 20.99 3.81
C SER A 104 -5.36 20.55 4.09
N TYR A 105 -6.12 21.40 4.77
CA TYR A 105 -7.55 21.17 4.98
C TYR A 105 -8.38 21.94 3.95
N SER A 106 -9.24 21.23 3.24
CA SER A 106 -10.28 21.78 2.37
C SER A 106 -11.63 21.70 3.08
N THR A 107 -12.38 22.80 3.10
CA THR A 107 -13.76 22.82 3.60
C THR A 107 -14.73 21.97 2.77
N VAL A 108 -14.36 21.62 1.54
CA VAL A 108 -15.16 20.80 0.61
C VAL A 108 -14.72 19.34 0.64
N TYR A 109 -13.41 19.09 0.72
CA TYR A 109 -12.84 17.74 0.53
C TYR A 109 -12.19 17.13 1.80
N GLY A 110 -12.14 17.87 2.91
CA GLY A 110 -11.43 17.45 4.12
C GLY A 110 -9.91 17.57 3.98
N ASN A 111 -9.17 16.71 4.69
CA ASN A 111 -7.70 16.70 4.61
C ASN A 111 -7.23 16.14 3.25
N VAL A 112 -6.45 16.93 2.52
CA VAL A 112 -5.96 16.56 1.20
C VAL A 112 -4.44 16.62 1.11
N PHE A 113 -3.88 15.84 0.20
CA PHE A 113 -2.48 16.00 -0.22
C PHE A 113 -2.28 17.28 -1.02
N ASN A 114 -1.22 18.01 -0.67
CA ASN A 114 -0.56 18.98 -1.54
C ASN A 114 0.61 18.32 -2.30
N SER A 115 1.36 17.47 -1.59
CA SER A 115 2.46 16.68 -2.13
C SER A 115 2.72 15.41 -1.31
N ALA A 116 3.45 14.47 -1.89
CA ALA A 116 3.98 13.28 -1.23
C ALA A 116 5.39 12.99 -1.75
N ASP A 117 6.41 13.32 -0.99
CA ASP A 117 7.80 13.01 -1.36
C ASP A 117 8.18 11.62 -0.84
N ILE A 118 8.96 10.85 -1.59
CA ILE A 118 9.44 9.53 -1.18
C ILE A 118 10.97 9.57 -1.16
N VAL A 119 11.55 9.14 -0.04
CA VAL A 119 13.01 9.10 0.11
C VAL A 119 13.46 7.69 0.45
N PHE A 120 14.29 7.11 -0.41
CA PHE A 120 15.05 5.89 -0.14
C PHE A 120 16.31 6.25 0.64
N ASN A 121 16.53 5.62 1.79
CA ASN A 121 17.67 5.88 2.64
C ASN A 121 18.88 5.05 2.20
N THR A 122 19.89 5.69 1.58
CA THR A 122 21.09 4.99 1.06
C THR A 122 22.04 4.49 2.15
N LYS A 123 21.68 4.62 3.44
CA LYS A 123 22.30 3.85 4.54
C LYS A 123 22.08 2.34 4.36
N HIS A 124 20.98 1.98 3.70
CA HIS A 124 20.64 0.59 3.37
C HIS A 124 21.06 0.25 1.95
N SER A 125 21.33 -1.05 1.71
CA SER A 125 21.68 -1.54 0.38
C SER A 125 20.44 -1.99 -0.38
N PHE A 126 20.35 -1.57 -1.64
CA PHE A 126 19.23 -1.90 -2.51
C PHE A 126 19.66 -2.58 -3.80
N ALA A 127 18.75 -3.35 -4.37
CA ALA A 127 18.86 -3.94 -5.70
C ALA A 127 17.47 -4.10 -6.33
N VAL A 128 17.43 -4.54 -7.58
CA VAL A 128 16.20 -5.04 -8.19
C VAL A 128 16.20 -6.57 -8.08
N GLY A 129 15.16 -7.13 -7.48
CA GLY A 129 14.93 -8.56 -7.31
C GLY A 129 15.40 -9.10 -5.96
N GLN A 130 15.34 -10.43 -5.82
CA GLN A 130 15.82 -11.13 -4.62
C GLN A 130 17.34 -11.22 -4.66
N VAL A 131 18.00 -10.23 -4.06
CA VAL A 131 19.45 -10.21 -3.90
C VAL A 131 19.80 -10.31 -2.43
N SER A 132 20.68 -11.25 -2.09
CA SER A 132 21.11 -11.50 -0.72
C SER A 132 21.64 -10.21 -0.06
N GLY A 133 21.17 -9.93 1.16
CA GLY A 133 21.56 -8.75 1.94
C GLY A 133 21.07 -7.40 1.41
N LYS A 134 20.18 -7.37 0.40
CA LYS A 134 19.66 -6.13 -0.19
C LYS A 134 18.14 -6.08 -0.16
N TYR A 135 17.61 -4.87 -0.01
CA TYR A 135 16.18 -4.60 -0.19
C TYR A 135 15.85 -4.47 -1.67
N ASP A 136 14.70 -5.01 -2.07
CA ASP A 136 14.20 -4.83 -3.43
C ASP A 136 13.59 -3.44 -3.62
N ILE A 137 14.12 -2.67 -4.58
CA ILE A 137 13.63 -1.30 -4.87
C ILE A 137 12.16 -1.31 -5.26
N GLN A 138 11.73 -2.25 -6.10
CA GLN A 138 10.33 -2.27 -6.54
C GLN A 138 9.41 -2.54 -5.34
N SER A 139 9.70 -3.54 -4.50
CA SER A 139 8.91 -3.81 -3.30
C SER A 139 8.79 -2.61 -2.38
N VAL A 140 9.91 -1.95 -2.07
CA VAL A 140 9.91 -0.77 -1.20
C VAL A 140 9.18 0.39 -1.88
N ALA A 141 9.39 0.63 -3.17
CA ALA A 141 8.67 1.65 -3.92
C ALA A 141 7.15 1.39 -3.91
N THR A 142 6.70 0.16 -4.17
CA THR A 142 5.27 -0.18 -4.18
C THR A 142 4.63 0.12 -2.83
N HIS A 143 5.32 -0.16 -1.72
CA HIS A 143 4.87 0.16 -0.37
C HIS A 143 4.73 1.69 -0.17
N GLU A 144 5.79 2.45 -0.41
CA GLU A 144 5.77 3.92 -0.22
C GLU A 144 4.77 4.62 -1.15
N LEU A 145 4.56 4.09 -2.35
CA LEU A 145 3.53 4.58 -3.28
C LEU A 145 2.11 4.33 -2.74
N GLY A 146 1.89 3.27 -1.96
CA GLY A 146 0.63 3.07 -1.24
C GLY A 146 0.39 4.17 -0.20
N HIS A 147 1.42 4.53 0.56
CA HIS A 147 1.35 5.70 1.44
C HIS A 147 1.10 7.00 0.67
N ALA A 148 1.74 7.18 -0.48
CA ALA A 148 1.52 8.34 -1.34
C ALA A 148 0.10 8.40 -1.94
N LEU A 149 -0.66 7.30 -1.91
CA LEU A 149 -2.09 7.25 -2.22
C LEU A 149 -2.97 7.52 -0.99
N GLY A 150 -2.42 7.62 0.22
CA GLY A 150 -3.15 7.86 1.47
C GLY A 150 -3.45 6.58 2.26
N ILE A 151 -2.91 5.44 1.85
CA ILE A 151 -3.10 4.15 2.52
C ILE A 151 -2.15 4.06 3.70
N ALA A 152 -2.66 3.69 4.88
CA ALA A 152 -1.83 3.46 6.05
C ALA A 152 -1.31 2.02 6.07
N HIS A 153 -0.35 1.73 6.97
CA HIS A 153 0.03 0.35 7.20
C HIS A 153 -1.18 -0.49 7.62
N CYS A 154 -1.13 -1.80 7.34
CA CYS A 154 -2.17 -2.72 7.81
C CYS A 154 -2.25 -2.78 9.34
N HIS A 155 -1.14 -2.52 10.04
CA HIS A 155 -1.06 -2.23 11.47
C HIS A 155 0.20 -1.38 11.74
N ASP A 156 0.16 -0.54 12.77
CA ASP A 156 1.34 0.22 13.24
C ASP A 156 1.85 -0.26 14.60
N ASP A 157 0.99 -0.94 15.37
CA ASP A 157 1.36 -1.60 16.62
C ASP A 157 1.74 -3.06 16.33
N PRO A 158 2.97 -3.50 16.65
CA PRO A 158 3.41 -4.89 16.49
C PRO A 158 2.67 -5.89 17.39
N ASN A 159 1.73 -5.46 18.22
CA ASN A 159 0.83 -6.34 18.96
C ASN A 159 -0.56 -6.45 18.32
N SER A 160 -0.83 -5.67 17.27
CA SER A 160 -2.12 -5.61 16.56
C SER A 160 -2.11 -6.39 15.24
N HIS A 161 -1.34 -7.49 15.20
CA HIS A 161 -1.22 -8.35 14.03
C HIS A 161 -2.46 -9.21 13.81
N VAL A 162 -2.79 -9.44 12.55
CA VAL A 162 -3.79 -10.41 12.11
C VAL A 162 -3.10 -11.41 11.19
N SER A 163 -3.44 -12.69 11.32
CA SER A 163 -2.79 -13.75 10.54
C SER A 163 -2.77 -13.44 9.04
N GLY A 164 -1.57 -13.37 8.45
CA GLY A 164 -1.35 -13.14 7.01
C GLY A 164 -1.02 -11.69 6.63
N ASP A 165 -1.02 -10.75 7.57
CA ASP A 165 -0.65 -9.35 7.36
C ASP A 165 0.76 -9.15 6.81
N THR A 166 1.71 -10.03 7.18
CA THR A 166 3.11 -10.03 6.72
C THR A 166 3.28 -10.17 5.20
N SER A 167 2.22 -10.61 4.50
CA SER A 167 2.18 -10.74 3.04
C SER A 167 1.67 -9.48 2.33
N TYR A 168 1.07 -8.54 3.06
CA TYR A 168 0.49 -7.34 2.47
C TYR A 168 1.58 -6.39 2.00
N THR A 169 1.36 -5.72 0.86
CA THR A 169 2.28 -4.67 0.41
C THR A 169 2.40 -3.57 1.45
N MET A 170 1.31 -3.23 2.15
CA MET A 170 1.28 -2.21 3.21
C MET A 170 1.70 -2.72 4.60
N TYR A 171 2.39 -3.87 4.68
CA TYR A 171 2.99 -4.33 5.94
C TYR A 171 4.16 -3.42 6.34
N ASN A 172 4.22 -3.00 7.61
CA ASN A 172 5.15 -1.97 8.10
C ASN A 172 6.62 -2.42 8.19
N TYR A 173 6.93 -3.68 7.90
CA TYR A 173 8.30 -4.18 7.83
C TYR A 173 8.65 -4.63 6.41
N SER A 174 9.90 -4.41 6.03
CA SER A 174 10.49 -4.93 4.81
C SER A 174 11.70 -5.79 5.14
N TYR A 175 11.92 -6.82 4.33
CA TYR A 175 12.96 -7.82 4.54
C TYR A 175 13.91 -7.84 3.33
N THR A 176 15.21 -7.93 3.58
CA THR A 176 16.19 -8.17 2.52
C THR A 176 15.93 -9.52 1.85
N ASN A 177 16.34 -9.68 0.60
CA ASN A 177 16.11 -10.91 -0.18
C ASN A 177 14.63 -11.27 -0.41
N SER A 178 13.71 -10.30 -0.26
CA SER A 178 12.28 -10.48 -0.50
C SER A 178 11.79 -9.61 -1.64
N ILE A 179 10.86 -10.16 -2.42
CA ILE A 179 10.09 -9.42 -3.44
C ILE A 179 8.57 -9.51 -3.18
N ALA A 180 8.15 -10.12 -2.07
CA ALA A 180 6.73 -10.34 -1.78
C ALA A 180 5.88 -9.05 -1.88
N PRO A 181 6.34 -7.88 -1.38
CA PRO A 181 5.57 -6.64 -1.45
C PRO A 181 5.39 -6.06 -2.86
N ARG A 182 5.97 -6.66 -3.92
CA ARG A 182 5.69 -6.24 -5.31
C ARG A 182 4.23 -6.49 -5.70
N THR A 183 3.60 -7.49 -5.11
CA THR A 183 2.26 -7.95 -5.50
C THR A 183 1.22 -7.44 -4.52
N LEU A 184 0.31 -6.60 -5.02
CA LEU A 184 -0.82 -6.12 -4.22
C LEU A 184 -1.75 -7.28 -3.86
N THR A 185 -1.95 -7.48 -2.57
CA THR A 185 -2.92 -8.43 -2.04
C THR A 185 -4.34 -7.87 -2.15
N THR A 186 -5.35 -8.68 -1.82
CA THR A 186 -6.74 -8.20 -1.75
C THR A 186 -6.90 -7.06 -0.76
N TYR A 187 -6.15 -7.08 0.35
CA TYR A 187 -6.14 -5.98 1.32
C TYR A 187 -5.71 -4.66 0.67
N ASP A 188 -4.56 -4.68 0.01
CA ASP A 188 -3.95 -3.50 -0.62
C ASP A 188 -4.88 -2.92 -1.70
N LYS A 189 -5.48 -3.79 -2.52
CA LYS A 189 -6.42 -3.39 -3.59
C LYS A 189 -7.67 -2.74 -3.01
N ASN A 190 -8.28 -3.36 -2.00
CA ASN A 190 -9.46 -2.82 -1.33
C ASN A 190 -9.16 -1.47 -0.65
N ALA A 191 -7.92 -1.26 -0.19
CA ALA A 191 -7.51 0.02 0.38
C ALA A 191 -7.44 1.15 -0.64
N LYS A 192 -6.97 0.88 -1.85
CA LYS A 192 -7.05 1.88 -2.92
C LYS A 192 -8.50 2.19 -3.30
N LEU A 193 -9.34 1.16 -3.46
CA LEU A 193 -10.75 1.30 -3.83
C LEU A 193 -11.61 1.98 -2.77
N SER A 194 -11.22 1.94 -1.49
CA SER A 194 -11.96 2.64 -0.43
C SER A 194 -11.63 4.13 -0.36
N LEU A 195 -10.44 4.52 -0.86
CA LEU A 195 -10.02 5.92 -0.90
C LEU A 195 -10.52 6.65 -2.14
N TYR A 196 -10.56 5.96 -3.27
CA TYR A 196 -10.90 6.50 -4.59
C TYR A 196 -11.87 5.59 -5.33
#